data_AF-A0A6P0JVW5-F1
#
_entry.id   AF-A0A6P0JVW5-F1
#
_cell.length_a   1.000
_cell.length_b   1.000
_cell.length_c   1.000
_cell.angle_alpha   90.00
_cell.angle_beta   90.00
_cell.angle_gamma   90.00
#
_symmetry.space_group_name_H-M   'P 1'
#
loop_
_entity.id
_entity.type
_entity.pdbx_description
1 polymer ?
#
loop_
_entity_poly.entity_id
_entity_poly.type
_entity_poly.pdbx_seq_one_letter_code
_entity_poly.pdbx_strand_id
1 'polypeptide(L)'
;MNTDYIPIAALNHYAYCPHRCWRMFCAGEFTENEYTVEGTSLHQRVHTLSEAQQGETWQVRAIWLKSEQYRLIGKADLIEAAQGEFYPVEYKRGKPGEWGNDALQVCAQA
;
A
#
# COMPACT_ATOMS: atom_id res chain seq x y z
N MET A 1 -10.55 -13.17 15.21
CA MET A 1 -10.02 -12.03 14.45
C MET A 1 -11.21 -11.14 14.14
N ASN A 2 -11.24 -9.90 14.64
CA ASN A 2 -12.38 -9.01 14.42
C ASN A 2 -12.34 -8.54 12.95
N THR A 3 -13.12 -9.20 12.10
CA THR A 3 -13.14 -9.15 10.61
C THR A 3 -13.79 -7.88 10.07
N ASP A 4 -13.55 -6.75 10.71
CA ASP A 4 -14.29 -5.54 10.40
C ASP A 4 -13.74 -4.82 9.16
N TYR A 5 -12.43 -4.92 8.87
CA TYR A 5 -11.80 -4.27 7.72
C TYR A 5 -10.85 -5.21 6.98
N ILE A 6 -10.82 -5.07 5.66
CA ILE A 6 -9.91 -5.78 4.77
C ILE A 6 -8.65 -4.91 4.58
N PRO A 7 -7.44 -5.47 4.76
CA PRO A 7 -6.21 -4.77 4.44
C PRO A 7 -6.16 -4.37 2.96
N ILE A 8 -5.82 -3.12 2.66
CA ILE A 8 -5.68 -2.64 1.26
C ILE A 8 -4.67 -3.52 0.49
N ALA A 9 -3.57 -3.93 1.14
CA ALA A 9 -2.59 -4.84 0.54
C ALA A 9 -3.17 -6.21 0.15
N ALA A 10 -4.23 -6.68 0.82
CA ALA A 10 -4.88 -7.93 0.47
C ALA A 10 -5.53 -7.86 -0.92
N LEU A 11 -6.00 -6.68 -1.36
CA LEU A 11 -6.54 -6.48 -2.71
C LEU A 11 -5.46 -6.70 -3.78
N ASN A 12 -4.25 -6.18 -3.55
CA ASN A 12 -3.09 -6.43 -4.42
C ASN A 12 -2.82 -7.93 -4.54
N HIS A 13 -2.66 -8.60 -3.39
CA HIS A 13 -2.35 -10.02 -3.36
C HIS A 13 -3.45 -10.89 -3.95
N TYR A 14 -4.72 -10.55 -3.71
CA TYR A 14 -5.86 -11.28 -4.26
C TYR A 14 -5.95 -11.15 -5.78
N ALA A 15 -5.78 -9.92 -6.30
CA ALA A 15 -5.78 -9.66 -7.74
C ALA A 15 -4.61 -10.34 -8.47
N TYR A 16 -3.47 -10.46 -7.81
CA TYR A 16 -2.33 -11.22 -8.32
C TYR A 16 -2.58 -12.74 -8.27
N CYS A 17 -2.95 -13.27 -7.10
CA CYS A 17 -3.24 -14.69 -6.89
C CYS A 17 -4.08 -14.90 -5.61
N PRO A 18 -5.35 -15.31 -5.72
CA PRO A 18 -6.23 -15.54 -4.56
C PRO A 18 -5.67 -16.56 -3.56
N HIS A 19 -5.03 -17.62 -4.05
CA HIS A 19 -4.42 -18.64 -3.19
C HIS A 19 -3.25 -18.07 -2.38
N ARG A 20 -2.42 -17.22 -2.98
CA ARG A 20 -1.34 -16.51 -2.27
C ARG A 20 -1.92 -15.57 -1.21
N CYS A 21 -2.96 -14.81 -1.54
CA CYS A 21 -3.66 -13.93 -0.60
C CYS A 21 -4.18 -14.70 0.62
N TRP A 22 -4.84 -15.84 0.39
CA TRP A 22 -5.35 -16.68 1.48
C TRP A 22 -4.24 -17.17 2.41
N ARG A 23 -3.09 -17.61 1.88
CA ARG A 23 -1.94 -18.02 2.69
C ARG A 23 -1.46 -16.87 3.59
N MET A 24 -1.33 -15.67 3.01
CA MET A 24 -0.80 -14.50 3.70
C MET A 24 -1.76 -13.93 4.77
N PHE A 25 -3.05 -13.78 4.46
CA PHE A 25 -4.00 -13.07 5.32
C PHE A 25 -4.95 -13.96 6.12
N CYS A 26 -5.12 -15.23 5.73
CA CYS A 26 -6.04 -16.16 6.40
C CYS A 26 -5.28 -17.28 7.13
N ALA A 27 -4.29 -17.90 6.47
CA ALA A 27 -3.52 -19.00 7.07
C ALA A 27 -2.42 -18.52 8.03
N GLY A 28 -2.09 -17.22 8.01
CA GLY A 28 -0.98 -16.66 8.80
C GLY A 28 0.40 -17.09 8.29
N GLU A 29 0.47 -17.63 7.08
CA GLU A 29 1.69 -18.06 6.41
C GLU A 29 2.31 -16.87 5.68
N PHE A 30 2.82 -15.89 6.44
CA PHE A 30 3.66 -14.84 5.89
C PHE A 30 5.13 -15.20 6.12
N THR A 31 5.80 -15.66 5.07
CA THR A 31 7.26 -15.82 5.05
C THR A 31 7.84 -14.66 4.26
N GLU A 32 8.61 -13.79 4.91
CA GLU A 32 9.38 -12.74 4.23
C GLU A 32 10.28 -13.38 3.17
N ASN A 33 10.16 -12.98 1.91
CA ASN A 33 11.08 -13.41 0.85
C ASN A 33 12.16 -12.34 0.63
N GLU A 34 13.28 -12.70 -0.01
CA GLU A 34 14.42 -11.80 -0.24
C GLU A 34 14.04 -10.49 -0.98
N TYR A 35 13.02 -10.51 -1.83
CA TYR A 35 12.47 -9.31 -2.48
C TYR A 35 11.72 -8.38 -1.52
N THR A 36 11.13 -8.97 -0.46
CA THR A 36 10.49 -8.24 0.63
C THR A 36 11.55 -7.57 1.49
N VAL A 37 12.71 -8.19 1.72
CA VAL A 37 13.78 -7.64 2.59
C VAL A 37 14.47 -6.41 1.97
N GLU A 38 14.77 -6.41 0.67
CA GLU A 38 15.26 -5.20 -0.03
C GLU A 38 14.17 -4.12 -0.16
N GLY A 39 12.92 -4.51 -0.45
CA GLY A 39 11.78 -3.61 -0.41
C GLY A 39 11.60 -2.99 0.98
N THR A 40 11.78 -3.76 2.04
CA THR A 40 11.68 -3.33 3.44
C THR A 40 12.72 -2.28 3.78
N SER A 41 13.91 -2.29 3.18
CA SER A 41 14.92 -1.25 3.41
C SER A 41 14.53 0.11 2.79
N LEU A 42 13.85 0.09 1.64
CA LEU A 42 13.27 1.30 1.03
C LEU A 42 12.00 1.75 1.79
N HIS A 43 11.12 0.80 2.12
CA HIS A 43 9.92 1.02 2.91
C HIS A 43 10.24 1.44 4.36
N GLN A 44 11.36 1.05 4.96
CA GLN A 44 11.75 1.46 6.32
C GLN A 44 11.97 2.98 6.41
N ARG A 45 12.50 3.62 5.36
CA ARG A 45 12.55 5.10 5.29
C ARG A 45 11.17 5.72 5.11
N VAL A 46 10.24 5.00 4.50
CA VAL A 46 8.87 5.42 4.20
C VAL A 46 7.88 5.06 5.32
N HIS A 47 8.28 4.20 6.27
CA HIS A 47 7.42 3.69 7.34
C HIS A 47 7.36 4.59 8.56
N THR A 48 8.23 5.59 8.67
CA THR A 48 8.14 6.64 9.69
C THR A 48 7.29 7.78 9.14
N LEU A 49 6.27 8.18 9.91
CA LEU A 49 5.46 9.35 9.59
C LEU A 49 6.40 10.54 9.40
N SER A 50 6.34 11.14 8.22
CA SER A 50 7.14 12.31 7.87
C SER A 50 6.38 13.15 6.86
N GLU A 51 6.57 14.46 6.96
CA GLU A 51 6.04 15.43 6.01
C GLU A 51 7.17 16.25 5.41
N ALA A 52 7.03 16.65 4.16
CA ALA A 52 7.99 17.49 3.46
C ALA A 52 7.29 18.35 2.41
N GLN A 53 7.85 19.53 2.16
CA GLN A 53 7.47 20.36 1.01
C GLN A 53 8.50 20.14 -0.11
N GLN A 54 8.04 19.69 -1.28
CA GLN A 54 8.85 19.48 -2.50
C GLN A 54 8.34 20.43 -3.58
N GLY A 55 8.93 21.64 -3.66
CA GLY A 55 8.42 22.70 -4.52
C GLY A 55 7.01 23.14 -4.10
N GLU A 56 6.03 23.03 -4.99
CA GLU A 56 4.62 23.33 -4.72
C GLU A 56 3.83 22.13 -4.16
N THR A 57 4.43 20.94 -4.13
CA THR A 57 3.77 19.71 -3.68
C THR A 57 4.08 19.44 -2.21
N TRP A 58 3.04 19.30 -1.40
CA TRP A 58 3.18 18.80 -0.03
C TRP A 58 3.13 17.27 -0.03
N GLN A 59 4.03 16.63 0.70
CA GLN A 59 4.19 15.18 0.72
C GLN A 59 4.08 14.67 2.16
N VAL A 60 3.31 13.60 2.37
CA VAL A 60 3.31 12.87 3.64
C VAL A 60 3.49 11.39 3.41
N ARG A 61 4.40 10.79 4.18
CA ARG A 61 4.70 9.35 4.11
C ARG A 61 4.08 8.61 5.28
N ALA A 62 3.85 7.31 5.09
CA ALA A 62 3.40 6.42 6.15
C ALA A 62 2.02 6.75 6.77
N ILE A 63 1.11 7.34 6.00
CA ILE A 63 -0.24 7.67 6.46
C ILE A 63 -1.09 6.39 6.58
N TRP A 64 -1.83 6.26 7.67
CA TRP A 64 -2.90 5.27 7.80
C TRP A 64 -4.16 5.76 7.11
N LEU A 65 -4.73 4.90 6.27
CA LEU A 65 -5.97 5.09 5.55
C LEU A 65 -7.04 4.15 6.09
N LYS A 66 -8.27 4.65 6.15
CA LYS A 66 -9.44 3.88 6.57
C LYS A 66 -10.65 4.30 5.74
N SER A 67 -11.31 3.34 5.11
CA SER A 67 -12.59 3.55 4.44
C SER A 67 -13.69 2.83 5.21
N GLU A 68 -14.64 3.59 5.74
CA GLU A 68 -15.84 3.03 6.37
C GLU A 68 -16.78 2.41 5.33
N GLN A 69 -16.95 3.09 4.18
CA GLN A 69 -17.85 2.66 3.11
C GLN A 69 -17.43 1.31 2.52
N TYR A 70 -16.14 1.14 2.23
CA TYR A 70 -15.62 -0.08 1.61
C TYR A 70 -15.01 -1.06 2.61
N ARG A 71 -15.01 -0.70 3.91
CA ARG A 71 -14.41 -1.49 4.98
C ARG A 71 -12.95 -1.85 4.67
N LEU A 72 -12.19 -0.87 4.20
CA LEU A 72 -10.76 -1.01 3.91
C LEU A 72 -9.91 -0.32 4.97
N ILE A 73 -8.75 -0.90 5.26
CA ILE A 73 -7.73 -0.28 6.12
C ILE A 73 -6.34 -0.56 5.55
N GLY A 74 -5.43 0.40 5.62
CA GLY A 74 -4.06 0.17 5.17
C GLY A 74 -3.17 1.35 5.41
N LYS A 75 -1.91 1.22 5.02
CA LYS A 75 -0.93 2.29 5.10
C LYS A 75 -0.55 2.69 3.68
N ALA A 76 -0.63 3.98 3.37
CA ALA A 76 -0.07 4.53 2.15
C ALA A 76 1.40 4.85 2.35
N ASP A 77 2.20 4.56 1.34
CA ASP A 77 3.63 4.89 1.32
C ASP A 77 3.84 6.41 1.22
N LEU A 78 3.14 7.06 0.29
CA LEU A 78 3.19 8.50 0.08
C LEU A 78 1.81 9.01 -0.35
N ILE A 79 1.40 10.14 0.23
CA ILE A 79 0.33 10.99 -0.28
C ILE A 79 0.95 12.30 -0.73
N GLU A 80 0.63 12.74 -1.94
CA GLU A 80 0.96 14.07 -2.45
C GLU A 80 -0.28 14.95 -2.43
N ALA A 81 -0.17 16.18 -1.96
CA ALA A 81 -1.20 17.20 -2.11
C ALA A 81 -0.76 18.19 -3.18
N ALA A 82 -1.55 18.28 -4.24
CA ALA A 82 -1.32 19.19 -5.36
C ALA A 82 -2.66 19.77 -5.81
N GLN A 83 -2.70 21.10 -6.04
CA GLN A 83 -3.88 21.79 -6.56
C GLN A 83 -5.17 21.59 -5.74
N GLY A 84 -5.04 21.35 -4.43
CA GLY A 84 -6.17 21.14 -3.52
C GLY A 84 -6.68 19.69 -3.44
N GLU A 85 -6.06 18.77 -4.18
CA GLU A 85 -6.41 17.35 -4.22
C GLU A 85 -5.30 16.50 -3.59
N PHE A 86 -5.67 15.30 -3.11
CA PHE A 86 -4.73 14.32 -2.54
C PHE A 86 -4.56 13.12 -3.48
N TYR A 87 -3.31 12.73 -3.72
CA TYR A 87 -2.95 11.66 -4.64
C TYR A 87 -2.13 10.60 -3.90
N PRO A 88 -2.63 9.35 -3.77
CA PRO A 88 -1.81 8.25 -3.30
C PRO A 88 -0.75 7.88 -4.34
N VAL A 89 0.48 7.70 -3.86
CA VAL A 89 1.63 7.35 -4.68
C VAL A 89 2.29 6.10 -4.10
N GLU A 90 2.30 5.03 -4.90
CA GLU A 90 2.97 3.77 -4.59
C GLU A 90 4.24 3.64 -5.45
N TYR A 91 5.40 3.55 -4.82
CA TYR A 91 6.66 3.34 -5.54
C TYR A 91 6.90 1.86 -5.80
N LYS A 92 7.18 1.49 -7.05
CA LYS A 92 7.62 0.13 -7.41
C LYS A 92 9.04 0.16 -7.93
N ARG A 93 9.88 -0.76 -7.43
CA ARG A 93 11.23 -0.97 -7.97
C ARG A 93 11.12 -1.90 -9.18
N GLY A 94 11.64 -1.46 -10.32
CA GLY A 94 11.60 -2.23 -11.57
C GLY A 94 10.48 -1.80 -12.51
N LYS A 95 10.29 -2.57 -13.59
CA LYS A 95 9.20 -2.30 -14.55
C LYS A 95 7.87 -2.80 -13.96
N PRO A 96 6.75 -2.10 -14.21
CA PRO A 96 5.43 -2.62 -13.90
C PRO A 96 5.25 -4.02 -14.48
N GLY A 97 4.71 -4.94 -13.68
CA GLY A 97 4.32 -6.26 -14.17
C GLY A 97 3.11 -6.18 -15.10
N GLU A 98 2.70 -7.32 -15.65
CA GLU A 98 1.52 -7.42 -16.51
C GLU A 98 0.20 -7.39 -15.70
N TRP A 99 0.27 -7.50 -14.37
CA TRP A 99 -0.89 -7.58 -13.49
C TRP A 99 -1.38 -6.18 -13.07
N GLY A 100 -2.70 -6.00 -13.02
CA GLY A 100 -3.34 -4.76 -12.54
C GLY A 100 -3.44 -4.64 -11.02
N ASN A 101 -2.76 -5.50 -10.26
CA ASN A 101 -2.80 -5.55 -8.81
C ASN A 101 -2.26 -4.27 -8.14
N ASP A 102 -1.20 -3.69 -8.69
CA ASP A 102 -0.62 -2.45 -8.16
C ASP A 102 -1.57 -1.27 -8.39
N ALA A 103 -2.21 -1.20 -9.56
CA ALA A 103 -3.22 -0.18 -9.85
C ALA A 103 -4.45 -0.32 -8.95
N LEU A 104 -4.89 -1.56 -8.66
CA LEU A 104 -5.98 -1.81 -7.72
C LEU A 104 -5.63 -1.33 -6.30
N GLN A 105 -4.39 -1.54 -5.86
CA GLN A 105 -3.94 -1.08 -4.56
C GLN A 105 -4.00 0.45 -4.44
N VAL A 106 -3.47 1.17 -5.44
CA VAL A 106 -3.49 2.64 -5.47
C VAL A 106 -4.92 3.18 -5.54
N CYS A 107 -5.78 2.55 -6.34
CA CYS A 107 -7.20 2.92 -6.41
C CYS A 107 -7.91 2.76 -5.06
N ALA A 108 -7.57 1.70 -4.30
CA ALA A 108 -8.12 1.48 -2.97
C ALA A 108 -7.54 2.43 -1.88
N GLN A 109 -6.45 3.14 -2.17
CA GLN A 109 -5.88 4.18 -1.30
C GLN A 109 -6.54 5.57 -1.54
N ALA A 110 -7.23 5.76 -2.66
CA ALA A 110 -7.85 7.04 -3.06
C ALA A 110 -9.25 7.25 -2.46
#